data_AF-A0A838SZS6-F1
#
_entry.id   AF-A0A838SZS6-F1
#
_cell.length_a   1.000
_cell.length_b   1.000
_cell.length_c   1.000
_cell.angle_alpha   90.00
_cell.angle_beta   90.00
_cell.angle_gamma   90.00
#
_symmetry.space_group_name_H-M   'P 1'
#
loop_
_entity.id
_entity.type
_entity.pdbx_description
1 polymer ?
#
loop_
_entity_poly.entity_id
_entity_poly.type
_entity_poly.pdbx_seq_one_letter_code
_entity_poly.pdbx_strand_id
1 'polypeptide(L)'
;MLEPLNPRRVAFGAAKKLIFNDRDPEQMLQELAGLRPSSNPTEPRQDMSRPRKDILTNIDEMYREAFERAKATGDEAQLVSLDFAYRREQLYFEILLDVREALERK
;
A
#
# COMPACT_ATOMS: atom_id res chain seq x y z
N MET A 1 3.85 48.11 -19.79
CA MET A 1 3.34 47.82 -18.43
C MET A 1 3.67 46.37 -18.15
N LEU A 2 4.63 46.11 -17.24
CA LEU A 2 5.18 44.77 -16.98
C LEU A 2 4.40 44.15 -15.80
N GLU A 3 3.70 43.03 -16.05
CA GLU A 3 3.00 42.27 -15.00
C GLU A 3 4.01 41.79 -13.94
N PRO A 4 3.72 41.94 -12.64
CA PRO A 4 4.61 41.43 -11.61
C PRO A 4 4.64 39.91 -11.66
N LEU A 5 5.84 39.35 -11.86
CA LEU A 5 6.09 37.91 -11.79
C LEU A 5 5.62 37.40 -10.43
N ASN A 6 4.50 36.70 -10.41
CA ASN A 6 3.93 36.10 -9.21
C ASN A 6 4.75 34.84 -8.86
N PRO A 7 5.63 34.87 -7.85
CA PRO A 7 6.62 33.82 -7.61
C PRO A 7 5.97 32.46 -7.32
N ARG A 8 4.75 32.47 -6.74
CA ARG A 8 3.93 31.26 -6.52
C ARG A 8 3.53 30.56 -7.82
N ARG A 9 3.19 31.30 -8.88
CA ARG A 9 2.80 30.72 -10.17
C ARG A 9 4.00 30.07 -10.87
N VAL A 10 5.17 30.67 -10.76
CA VAL A 10 6.41 30.15 -11.34
C VAL A 10 6.87 28.87 -10.62
N ALA A 11 6.83 28.87 -9.29
CA ALA A 11 7.16 27.71 -8.48
C ALA A 11 6.21 26.53 -8.72
N PHE A 12 4.90 26.79 -8.82
CA PHE A 12 3.90 25.76 -9.09
C PHE A 12 4.05 25.18 -10.51
N GLY A 13 4.38 26.01 -11.50
CA GLY A 13 4.65 25.57 -12.87
C GLY A 13 5.90 24.68 -12.98
N ALA A 14 6.97 25.00 -12.26
CA ALA A 14 8.19 24.20 -12.22
C ALA A 14 7.98 22.85 -11.52
N ALA A 15 7.27 22.84 -10.37
CA ALA A 15 6.92 21.61 -9.66
C ALA A 15 5.99 20.72 -10.50
N LYS A 16 5.02 21.31 -11.21
CA LYS A 16 4.16 20.59 -12.16
C LYS A 16 5.00 19.93 -13.26
N LYS A 17 5.96 20.63 -13.84
CA LYS A 17 6.78 20.07 -14.92
C LYS A 17 7.69 18.92 -14.44
N LEU A 18 8.21 19.01 -13.22
CA LEU A 18 9.08 17.98 -12.62
C LEU A 18 8.32 16.69 -12.24
N ILE A 19 7.09 16.81 -11.76
CA ILE A 19 6.26 15.68 -11.33
C ILE A 19 5.55 15.03 -12.53
N PHE A 20 5.04 15.84 -13.46
CA PHE A 20 4.17 15.35 -14.52
C PHE A 20 4.89 15.06 -15.83
N ASN A 21 6.17 15.40 -15.99
CA ASN A 21 7.02 15.03 -17.14
C ASN A 21 6.28 15.17 -18.50
N ASP A 22 5.65 16.33 -18.71
CA ASP A 22 4.79 16.70 -19.85
C ASP A 22 3.51 15.85 -20.09
N ARG A 23 3.11 15.01 -19.13
CA ARG A 23 1.79 14.36 -19.10
C ARG A 23 0.73 15.26 -18.48
N ASP A 24 -0.49 15.12 -18.97
CA ASP A 24 -1.64 15.94 -18.58
C ASP A 24 -2.14 15.52 -17.17
N PRO A 25 -2.13 16.42 -16.16
CA PRO A 25 -2.40 16.05 -14.76
C PRO A 25 -3.82 15.52 -14.52
N GLU A 26 -4.80 16.00 -15.30
CA GLU A 26 -6.18 15.53 -15.20
C GLU A 26 -6.33 14.08 -15.62
N GLN A 27 -5.53 13.64 -16.60
CA GLN A 27 -5.53 12.26 -17.08
C GLN A 27 -4.95 11.30 -16.04
N MET A 28 -3.89 11.73 -15.33
CA MET A 28 -3.30 10.95 -14.23
C MET A 28 -4.23 10.84 -13.01
N LEU A 29 -4.93 11.92 -12.66
CA LEU A 29 -5.90 11.88 -11.57
C LEU A 29 -7.07 10.95 -11.88
N GLN A 30 -7.51 10.92 -13.14
CA GLN A 30 -8.52 9.96 -13.61
C GLN A 30 -8.00 8.51 -13.60
N GLU A 31 -6.71 8.30 -13.89
CA GLU A 31 -6.05 6.99 -13.83
C GLU A 31 -5.91 6.48 -12.39
N LEU A 32 -5.44 7.32 -11.46
CA LEU A 32 -5.39 6.99 -10.03
C LEU A 32 -6.79 6.76 -9.43
N ALA A 33 -7.79 7.51 -9.89
CA ALA A 33 -9.17 7.35 -9.46
C ALA A 33 -9.87 6.14 -10.12
N GLY A 34 -9.20 5.41 -11.01
CA GLY A 34 -9.72 4.20 -11.65
C GLY A 34 -10.87 4.45 -12.63
N LEU A 35 -11.00 5.68 -13.17
CA LEU A 35 -12.15 6.11 -13.97
C LEU A 35 -11.98 5.87 -15.48
N ARG A 36 -10.82 5.41 -15.96
CA ARG A 36 -10.64 4.92 -17.34
C ARG A 36 -10.63 3.39 -17.38
N PRO A 37 -11.39 2.75 -18.28
CA PRO A 37 -11.13 1.36 -18.63
C PRO A 37 -9.77 1.31 -19.36
N SER A 38 -8.82 0.55 -18.80
CA SER A 38 -7.53 0.28 -19.44
C SER A 38 -7.75 -0.16 -20.89
N SER A 39 -7.15 0.56 -21.85
CA SER A 39 -7.24 0.22 -23.28
C SER A 39 -6.29 -0.90 -23.70
N ASN A 40 -5.59 -1.54 -22.76
CA ASN A 40 -4.74 -2.70 -23.02
C ASN A 40 -5.37 -3.97 -22.44
N PRO A 41 -6.09 -4.77 -23.25
CA PRO A 41 -6.68 -6.03 -22.80
C PRO A 41 -5.64 -7.15 -22.56
N THR A 42 -4.34 -6.87 -22.65
CA THR A 42 -3.26 -7.89 -22.61
C THR A 42 -2.19 -7.62 -21.58
N GLU A 43 -2.31 -6.59 -20.74
CA GLU A 43 -1.57 -6.66 -19.49
C GLU A 43 -2.22 -7.80 -18.70
N PRO A 44 -1.49 -8.90 -18.39
CA PRO A 44 -2.01 -9.83 -17.41
C PRO A 44 -2.34 -8.94 -16.23
N ARG A 45 -3.59 -8.96 -15.77
CA ARG A 45 -3.90 -8.56 -14.41
C ARG A 45 -2.90 -9.36 -13.60
N GLN A 46 -1.78 -8.74 -13.22
CA GLN A 46 -0.85 -9.37 -12.32
C GLN A 46 -1.77 -9.72 -11.18
N ASP A 47 -1.97 -11.01 -10.99
CA ASP A 47 -2.80 -11.51 -9.94
C ASP A 47 -2.05 -11.05 -8.69
N MET A 48 -2.39 -9.86 -8.21
CA MET A 48 -1.74 -9.18 -7.09
C MET A 48 -1.96 -9.97 -5.79
N SER A 49 -2.62 -11.12 -5.89
CA SER A 49 -2.49 -12.28 -5.03
C SER A 49 -1.03 -12.72 -4.94
N ARG A 50 -0.21 -11.97 -4.20
CA ARG A 50 0.94 -12.55 -3.52
C ARG A 50 0.46 -13.86 -2.89
N PRO A 51 1.15 -15.00 -3.08
CA PRO A 51 0.66 -16.28 -2.58
C PRO A 51 0.32 -16.13 -1.09
N ARG A 52 -0.86 -16.60 -0.68
CA ARG A 52 -1.36 -16.54 0.70
C ARG A 52 -0.28 -16.91 1.73
N LYS A 53 0.51 -17.93 1.39
CA LYS A 53 1.64 -18.44 2.16
C LYS A 53 2.73 -17.38 2.38
N ASP A 54 3.07 -16.61 1.36
CA ASP A 54 4.15 -15.62 1.40
C ASP A 54 3.81 -14.43 2.33
N ILE A 55 2.53 -14.04 2.38
CA ILE A 55 2.06 -13.00 3.30
C ILE A 55 2.14 -13.50 4.75
N LEU A 56 1.69 -14.73 5.01
CA LEU A 56 1.77 -15.34 6.33
C LEU A 56 3.21 -15.52 6.80
N THR A 57 4.09 -16.01 5.93
CA THR A 57 5.52 -16.18 6.24
C THR A 57 6.15 -14.83 6.62
N ASN A 58 5.82 -13.76 5.90
CA ASN A 58 6.37 -12.43 6.21
C ASN A 58 5.91 -11.90 7.59
N ILE A 59 4.63 -12.09 7.93
CA ILE A 59 4.10 -11.67 9.24
C ILE A 59 4.75 -12.49 10.36
N ASP A 60 4.87 -13.81 10.18
CA ASP A 60 5.51 -14.69 11.16
C ASP A 60 6.98 -14.29 11.42
N GLU A 61 7.75 -14.05 10.36
CA GLU A 61 9.14 -13.58 10.46
C GLU A 61 9.23 -12.24 11.22
N MET A 62 8.39 -11.26 10.85
CA MET A 62 8.41 -9.94 11.47
C MET A 62 8.08 -9.99 12.97
N TYR A 63 7.04 -10.72 13.36
CA TYR A 63 6.66 -10.83 14.77
C TYR A 63 7.68 -11.65 15.56
N ARG A 64 8.26 -12.69 14.97
CA ARG A 64 9.32 -13.48 15.61
C ARG A 64 10.57 -12.63 15.88
N GLU A 65 11.01 -11.83 14.92
CA GLU A 65 12.14 -10.91 15.13
C GLU A 65 11.84 -9.84 16.20
N ALA A 66 10.62 -9.30 16.23
CA ALA A 66 10.21 -8.36 17.26
C ALA A 66 10.16 -9.03 18.65
N PHE A 67 9.68 -10.27 18.72
CA PHE A 67 9.58 -11.03 19.96
C PHE A 67 10.96 -11.39 20.52
N GLU A 68 11.89 -11.87 19.68
CA GLU A 68 13.27 -12.13 20.09
C GLU A 68 13.98 -10.86 20.58
N ARG A 69 13.74 -9.71 19.92
CA ARG A 69 14.26 -8.42 20.41
C ARG A 69 13.69 -8.03 21.77
N ALA A 70 12.37 -8.15 21.97
CA ALA A 70 11.73 -7.86 23.26
C ALA A 70 12.19 -8.82 24.37
N LYS A 71 12.44 -10.08 24.02
CA LYS A 71 12.99 -11.10 24.93
C LYS A 71 14.42 -10.78 25.33
N ALA A 72 15.24 -10.31 24.40
CA ALA A 72 16.61 -9.88 24.67
C ALA A 72 16.67 -8.65 25.59
N THR A 73 15.66 -7.78 25.55
CA THR A 73 15.55 -6.60 26.44
C THR A 73 14.86 -6.91 27.77
N GLY A 74 14.27 -8.09 27.93
CA GLY A 74 13.56 -8.49 29.16
C GLY A 74 12.24 -7.76 29.39
N ASP A 75 11.63 -7.22 28.34
CA ASP A 75 10.38 -6.44 28.45
C ASP A 75 9.16 -7.37 28.33
N GLU A 76 8.66 -7.84 29.47
CA GLU A 76 7.48 -8.72 29.54
C GLU A 76 6.19 -8.06 29.01
N ALA A 77 6.02 -6.75 29.22
CA ALA A 77 4.83 -6.05 28.73
C ALA A 77 4.81 -6.01 27.20
N GLN A 78 5.98 -5.79 26.59
CA GLN A 78 6.14 -5.82 25.14
C GLN A 78 5.92 -7.24 24.59
N LEU A 79 6.40 -8.29 25.27
CA LEU A 79 6.16 -9.68 24.86
C LEU A 79 4.66 -10.02 24.82
N VAL A 80 3.93 -9.65 25.86
CA VAL A 80 2.48 -9.87 25.93
C VAL A 80 1.76 -9.07 24.84
N SER A 81 2.13 -7.81 24.62
CA SER A 81 1.56 -6.98 23.56
C SER A 81 1.81 -7.56 22.16
N LEU A 82 3.00 -8.11 21.92
CA LEU A 82 3.36 -8.73 20.63
C LEU A 82 2.57 -10.02 20.39
N ASP A 83 2.34 -10.84 21.41
CA ASP A 83 1.49 -12.05 21.30
C ASP A 83 0.05 -11.70 20.92
N PHE A 84 -0.55 -10.72 21.62
CA PHE A 84 -1.93 -10.30 21.30
C PHE A 84 -2.04 -9.68 19.92
N ALA A 85 -1.07 -8.86 19.51
CA ALA A 85 -1.04 -8.28 18.18
C ALA A 85 -0.90 -9.39 17.12
N TYR A 86 0.02 -10.34 17.28
CA TYR A 86 0.16 -11.44 16.33
C TYR A 86 -1.15 -12.21 16.12
N ARG A 87 -1.86 -12.55 17.20
CA ARG A 87 -3.15 -13.27 17.13
C ARG A 87 -4.25 -12.47 16.42
N ARG A 88 -4.33 -11.16 16.70
CA ARG A 88 -5.30 -10.28 16.03
C ARG A 88 -5.02 -10.20 14.54
N GLU A 89 -3.74 -10.14 14.16
CA GLU A 89 -3.31 -10.02 12.77
C GLU A 89 -3.57 -11.32 12.00
N GLN A 90 -3.40 -12.48 12.64
CA GLN A 90 -3.81 -13.78 12.08
C GLN A 90 -5.32 -13.83 11.82
N LEU A 91 -6.14 -13.44 12.80
CA LEU A 91 -7.60 -13.42 12.65
C LEU A 91 -8.06 -12.50 11.51
N TYR A 92 -7.45 -11.32 11.37
CA TYR A 92 -7.76 -10.42 10.26
C TYR A 92 -7.43 -11.04 8.91
N PHE A 93 -6.33 -11.78 8.82
CA PHE A 93 -5.98 -12.46 7.59
C PHE A 93 -7.00 -13.56 7.25
N GLU A 94 -7.41 -14.37 8.22
CA GLU A 94 -8.47 -15.39 8.03
C GLU A 94 -9.75 -14.76 7.46
N ILE A 95 -10.24 -13.67 8.08
CA ILE A 95 -11.44 -12.96 7.61
C ILE A 95 -11.28 -12.44 6.18
N LEU A 96 -10.12 -11.86 5.85
CA LEU A 96 -9.86 -11.35 4.50
C LEU A 96 -9.85 -12.48 3.46
N LEU A 97 -9.35 -13.66 3.83
CA LEU A 97 -9.38 -14.82 2.98
C LEU A 97 -10.81 -15.35 2.78
N ASP A 98 -11.61 -15.41 3.84
CA ASP A 98 -13.01 -15.81 3.78
C ASP A 98 -13.81 -14.88 2.85
N VAL A 99 -13.58 -13.56 2.95
CA VAL A 99 -14.22 -12.56 2.09
C VAL A 99 -13.79 -12.74 0.64
N ARG A 100 -12.50 -12.93 0.38
CA ARG A 100 -11.98 -13.18 -0.98
C ARG A 100 -12.65 -14.42 -1.58
N GLU A 101 -12.72 -15.51 -0.82
CA GLU A 101 -13.34 -16.75 -1.27
C GLU A 101 -14.84 -16.58 -1.55
N ALA A 102 -15.56 -15.81 -0.72
CA ALA A 102 -16.97 -15.49 -0.95
C ALA A 102 -17.19 -14.66 -2.24
N LEU A 103 -16.22 -13.82 -2.61
CA LEU A 103 -16.26 -13.04 -3.86
C LEU A 103 -15.93 -13.88 -5.10
N GLU A 104 -14.97 -14.82 -4.99
CA GLU A 104 -14.59 -15.72 -6.10
C GLU A 104 -15.66 -16.75 -6.44
N ARG A 105 -16.57 -17.07 -5.50
CA ARG A 105 -17.68 -18.02 -5.70
C ARG A 105 -18.92 -17.41 -6.38
N LYS A 106 -18.93 -16.12 -6.73
CA LYS A 106 -20.02 -15.43 -7.45
C LYS A 106 -19.72 -15.28 -8.93
#